data_AF-A0A0S8JGZ2-F1
#
_entry.id   AF-A0A0S8JGZ2-F1
#
_cell.length_a   1.000
_cell.length_b   1.000
_cell.length_c   1.000
_cell.angle_alpha   90.00
_cell.angle_beta   90.00
_cell.angle_gamma   90.00
#
_symmetry.space_group_name_H-M   'P 1'
#
loop_
_entity.id
_entity.type
_entity.pdbx_description
1 polymer ?
#
loop_
_entity_poly.entity_id
_entity_poly.type
_entity_poly.pdbx_seq_one_letter_code
_entity_poly.pdbx_strand_id
1 'polypeptide(L)'
;MSRLLCFKFGIFLWIRWIVLAGLIWVIGCGEQFLAQEYVVFTENAYWLFDGNFAKIEIIETIQGDSTEYTLRISDQNGKPVHARFLGYQGQIYLSKVNASVFGYPDTRFDPPVAIFPHTNRTGDVEVMDAAEIRDWDAKNPIRVRVQVTVLQPLPITLAEMRIDDILRIRINYAYIDPNELPFLAGESEWWFGKNIGLIRYRIGSTLYGELVFSSTMAGFVVQQ
;
A
#
# COMPACT_ATOMS: atom_id res chain seq x y z
N MET A 1 65.02 -28.34 -14.43
CA MET A 1 63.95 -27.44 -14.93
C MET A 1 62.60 -28.16 -14.80
N SER A 2 61.79 -27.94 -13.76
CA SER A 2 60.34 -28.28 -13.70
C SER A 2 59.78 -28.21 -12.27
N ARG A 3 59.90 -27.08 -11.56
CA ARG A 3 59.22 -26.88 -10.26
C ARG A 3 58.60 -25.50 -10.04
N LEU A 4 58.84 -24.55 -10.95
CA LEU A 4 58.33 -23.17 -10.85
C LEU A 4 56.99 -22.93 -11.55
N LEU A 5 56.46 -23.90 -12.29
CA LEU A 5 55.19 -23.75 -13.03
C LEU A 5 53.93 -24.16 -12.24
N CYS A 6 54.04 -24.99 -11.20
CA CYS A 6 52.86 -25.38 -10.40
C CYS A 6 52.37 -24.30 -9.43
N PHE A 7 53.22 -23.35 -9.03
CA PHE A 7 52.83 -22.37 -7.99
C PHE A 7 51.99 -21.21 -8.55
N LYS A 8 52.11 -20.88 -9.84
CA LYS A 8 51.35 -19.78 -10.47
C LYS A 8 49.90 -20.13 -10.80
N PHE A 9 49.57 -21.41 -10.97
CA PHE A 9 48.19 -21.85 -11.25
C PHE A 9 47.30 -21.87 -9.99
N GLY A 10 47.87 -22.07 -8.80
CA GLY A 10 47.12 -22.04 -7.55
C GLY A 10 46.56 -20.66 -7.23
N ILE A 11 47.40 -19.61 -7.29
CA ILE A 11 47.04 -18.26 -6.85
C ILE A 11 45.88 -17.65 -7.68
N PHE A 12 45.82 -17.94 -8.99
CA PHE A 12 44.73 -17.45 -9.85
C PHE A 12 43.38 -18.07 -9.53
N LEU A 13 43.33 -19.32 -9.03
CA LEU A 13 42.07 -19.95 -8.64
C LEU A 13 41.51 -19.31 -7.36
N TRP A 14 42.37 -19.02 -6.38
CA TRP A 14 41.97 -18.43 -5.10
C TRP A 14 41.40 -17.00 -5.26
N ILE A 15 42.03 -16.18 -6.11
CA ILE A 15 41.51 -14.82 -6.41
C ILE A 15 40.12 -14.89 -7.04
N ARG A 16 39.88 -15.87 -7.93
CA ARG A 16 38.59 -16.03 -8.61
C ARG A 16 37.46 -16.40 -7.64
N TRP A 17 37.73 -17.27 -6.65
CA TRP A 17 36.77 -17.62 -5.60
C TRP A 17 36.51 -16.47 -4.61
N ILE A 18 37.53 -15.68 -4.26
CA ILE A 18 37.37 -14.50 -3.40
C ILE A 18 36.53 -13.43 -4.10
N VAL A 19 36.76 -13.18 -5.40
CA VAL A 19 35.95 -12.24 -6.18
C VAL A 19 34.51 -12.73 -6.32
N LEU A 20 34.29 -14.03 -6.54
CA LEU A 20 32.94 -14.60 -6.62
C LEU A 20 32.19 -14.52 -5.28
N ALA A 21 32.86 -14.84 -4.16
CA ALA A 21 32.28 -14.73 -2.82
C ALA A 21 31.98 -13.28 -2.44
N GLY A 22 32.86 -12.34 -2.82
CA GLY A 22 32.62 -10.91 -2.66
C GLY A 22 31.44 -10.41 -3.48
N LEU A 23 31.29 -10.88 -4.73
CA LEU A 23 30.11 -10.59 -5.57
C LEU A 23 28.82 -11.15 -4.97
N ILE A 24 28.84 -12.38 -4.46
CA ILE A 24 27.66 -13.00 -3.81
C ILE A 24 27.27 -12.20 -2.54
N TRP A 25 28.24 -11.71 -1.77
CA TRP A 25 27.99 -10.85 -0.61
C TRP A 25 27.39 -9.49 -0.98
N VAL A 26 27.85 -8.87 -2.08
CA VAL A 26 27.33 -7.58 -2.55
C VAL A 26 25.92 -7.72 -3.16
N ILE A 27 25.58 -8.88 -3.71
CA ILE A 27 24.26 -9.14 -4.32
C ILE A 27 23.19 -9.49 -3.25
N GLY A 28 23.60 -9.96 -2.07
CA GLY A 28 22.69 -10.61 -1.11
C GLY A 28 22.14 -9.76 0.03
N CYS A 29 22.51 -8.48 0.17
CA CYS A 29 22.19 -7.68 1.36
C CYS A 29 21.31 -6.46 1.08
N GLY A 30 20.35 -6.59 0.15
CA GLY A 30 19.26 -5.61 0.06
C GLY A 30 18.27 -5.85 1.19
N GLU A 31 17.95 -4.82 1.97
CA GLU A 31 16.84 -4.90 2.93
C GLU A 31 15.55 -5.28 2.18
N GLN A 32 14.89 -6.33 2.64
CA GLN A 32 13.58 -6.71 2.10
C GLN A 32 12.60 -5.59 2.43
N PHE A 33 11.87 -5.11 1.42
CA PHE A 33 10.82 -4.14 1.64
C PHE A 33 9.68 -4.77 2.46
N LEU A 34 9.30 -4.10 3.56
CA LEU A 34 8.20 -4.51 4.43
C LEU A 34 7.14 -3.41 4.43
N ALA A 35 5.99 -3.65 3.80
CA ALA A 35 4.91 -2.67 3.73
C ALA A 35 4.41 -2.24 5.12
N GLN A 36 4.50 -3.15 6.10
CA GLN A 36 4.15 -2.92 7.50
C GLN A 36 4.96 -1.79 8.16
N GLU A 37 6.16 -1.48 7.68
CA GLU A 37 6.93 -0.33 8.18
C GLU A 37 6.28 1.01 7.80
N TYR A 38 5.43 1.03 6.77
CA TYR A 38 4.75 2.23 6.28
C TYR A 38 3.27 2.24 6.61
N VAL A 39 2.76 1.18 7.23
CA VAL A 39 1.34 1.06 7.59
C VAL A 39 1.23 0.49 8.99
N VAL A 40 1.07 1.38 9.97
CA VAL A 40 1.04 1.02 11.39
C VAL A 40 -0.33 0.42 11.74
N PHE A 41 -0.46 -0.90 11.59
CA PHE A 41 -1.68 -1.62 11.96
C PHE A 41 -1.72 -2.06 13.42
N THR A 42 -1.65 -1.10 14.32
CA THR A 42 -1.87 -1.34 15.76
C THR A 42 -3.35 -1.10 16.07
N GLU A 43 -3.98 -2.02 16.78
CA GLU A 43 -5.37 -1.85 17.23
C GLU A 43 -5.52 -0.53 18.03
N ASN A 44 -6.59 0.21 17.78
CA ASN A 44 -6.87 1.55 18.30
C ASN A 44 -5.96 2.68 17.79
N ALA A 45 -4.98 2.41 16.92
CA ALA A 45 -4.25 3.49 16.25
C ALA A 45 -5.18 4.24 15.30
N TYR A 46 -4.99 5.57 15.23
CA TYR A 46 -5.79 6.42 14.35
C TYR A 46 -5.03 7.62 13.78
N TRP A 47 -5.54 8.09 12.65
CA TRP A 47 -5.08 9.26 11.93
C TRP A 47 -6.22 10.27 11.80
N LEU A 48 -5.91 11.55 12.01
CA LEU A 48 -6.84 12.65 11.82
C LEU A 48 -6.42 13.48 10.61
N PHE A 49 -7.35 13.76 9.71
CA PHE A 49 -7.12 14.57 8.53
C PHE A 49 -8.10 15.73 8.47
N ASP A 50 -7.68 16.80 7.80
CA ASP A 50 -8.49 17.98 7.50
C ASP A 50 -9.46 17.79 6.32
N GLY A 51 -9.63 16.55 5.87
CA GLY A 51 -10.31 16.17 4.63
C GLY A 51 -11.66 15.49 4.78
N ASN A 52 -12.14 14.94 3.66
CA ASN A 52 -13.36 14.15 3.62
C ASN A 52 -13.29 12.89 4.48
N PHE A 53 -12.14 12.22 4.52
CA PHE A 53 -11.86 11.20 5.53
C PHE A 53 -11.25 11.90 6.72
N ALA A 54 -12.08 12.30 7.68
CA ALA A 54 -11.66 13.07 8.84
C ALA A 54 -10.91 12.21 9.86
N LYS A 55 -11.30 10.94 10.01
CA LYS A 55 -10.63 9.98 10.90
C LYS A 55 -10.50 8.62 10.22
N ILE A 56 -9.32 8.02 10.29
CA ILE A 56 -9.09 6.61 9.98
C ILE A 56 -8.61 5.94 11.25
N GLU A 57 -9.22 4.82 11.64
CA GLU A 57 -8.94 4.13 12.89
C GLU A 57 -8.97 2.63 12.70
N ILE A 58 -8.04 1.92 13.30
CA ILE A 58 -8.03 0.46 13.31
C ILE A 58 -8.84 0.00 14.50
N ILE A 59 -9.98 -0.65 14.22
CA ILE A 59 -10.95 -1.03 15.26
C ILE A 59 -10.88 -2.51 15.63
N GLU A 60 -10.20 -3.32 14.83
CA GLU A 60 -10.09 -4.76 15.06
C GLU A 60 -8.85 -5.30 14.33
N THR A 61 -8.13 -6.20 14.98
CA THR A 61 -7.04 -6.98 14.37
C THR A 61 -7.20 -8.45 14.73
N ILE A 62 -7.39 -9.31 13.74
CA ILE A 62 -7.58 -10.76 13.93
C ILE A 62 -6.35 -11.47 13.38
N GLN A 63 -5.61 -12.17 14.25
CA GLN A 63 -4.44 -12.95 13.86
C GLN A 63 -4.84 -14.38 13.48
N GLY A 64 -4.30 -14.88 12.37
CA GLY A 64 -4.47 -16.23 11.85
C GLY A 64 -3.37 -16.57 10.83
N ASP A 65 -3.65 -17.44 9.87
CA ASP A 65 -2.73 -17.72 8.74
C ASP A 65 -2.45 -16.46 7.89
N SER A 66 -3.42 -15.56 7.87
CA SER A 66 -3.31 -14.17 7.44
C SER A 66 -3.84 -13.27 8.55
N THR A 67 -3.29 -12.06 8.70
CA THR A 67 -3.82 -11.08 9.65
C THR A 67 -4.92 -10.27 8.99
N GLU A 68 -6.12 -10.23 9.57
CA GLU A 68 -7.20 -9.35 9.12
C GLU A 68 -7.21 -8.05 9.95
N TYR A 69 -7.33 -6.91 9.27
CA TYR A 69 -7.45 -5.59 9.90
C TYR A 69 -8.78 -4.96 9.49
N THR A 70 -9.58 -4.53 10.46
CA THR A 70 -10.79 -3.74 10.20
C THR A 70 -10.53 -2.28 10.53
N LEU A 71 -10.75 -1.41 9.55
CA LEU A 71 -10.58 0.03 9.67
C LEU A 71 -11.95 0.71 9.63
N ARG A 72 -12.14 1.69 10.51
CA ARG A 72 -13.24 2.65 10.48
C ARG A 72 -12.73 3.95 9.86
N ILE A 73 -13.32 4.33 8.74
CA ILE A 73 -13.04 5.56 8.00
C ILE A 73 -14.25 6.48 8.18
N SER A 74 -14.12 7.51 9.03
CA SER A 74 -15.20 8.45 9.31
C SER A 74 -15.05 9.74 8.51
N ASP A 75 -16.17 10.25 8.00
CA ASP A 75 -16.23 11.58 7.40
C ASP A 75 -16.24 12.71 8.45
N GLN A 76 -16.24 13.97 8.00
CA GLN A 76 -16.33 15.14 8.89
C GLN A 76 -17.64 15.19 9.72
N ASN A 77 -18.67 14.46 9.30
CA ASN A 77 -19.94 14.32 10.02
C ASN A 77 -19.95 13.11 10.96
N GLY A 78 -18.84 12.37 11.05
CA GLY A 78 -18.71 11.16 11.87
C GLY A 78 -19.38 9.92 11.27
N LYS A 79 -19.80 9.93 10.00
CA LYS A 79 -20.40 8.77 9.33
C LYS A 79 -19.29 7.76 8.94
N PRO A 80 -19.36 6.50 9.39
CA PRO A 80 -18.27 5.55 9.19
C PRO A 80 -18.46 4.64 7.96
N VAL A 81 -17.44 4.54 7.11
CA VAL A 81 -17.21 3.38 6.23
C VAL A 81 -16.33 2.38 6.96
N HIS A 82 -16.60 1.08 6.79
CA HIS A 82 -15.68 0.06 7.29
C HIS A 82 -14.92 -0.57 6.12
N ALA A 83 -13.60 -0.63 6.21
CA ALA A 83 -12.76 -1.32 5.24
C ALA A 83 -12.03 -2.48 5.91
N ARG A 84 -11.95 -3.62 5.24
CA ARG A 84 -11.21 -4.79 5.71
C ARG A 84 -10.01 -5.03 4.83
N PHE A 85 -8.90 -5.33 5.50
CA PHE A 85 -7.62 -5.59 4.88
C PHE A 85 -7.09 -6.94 5.31
N LEU A 86 -6.40 -7.61 4.40
CA LEU A 86 -5.71 -8.87 4.66
C LEU A 86 -4.21 -8.65 4.53
N GLY A 87 -3.48 -8.94 5.60
CA GLY A 87 -2.03 -8.98 5.66
C GLY A 87 -1.53 -10.40 5.40
N TYR A 88 -0.76 -10.58 4.33
CA TYR A 88 -0.12 -11.87 4.00
C TYR A 88 1.19 -11.62 3.25
N GLN A 89 2.24 -12.39 3.58
CA GLN A 89 3.58 -12.28 2.97
C GLN A 89 4.18 -10.85 3.01
N GLY A 90 3.94 -10.10 4.09
CA GLY A 90 4.50 -8.75 4.26
C GLY A 90 3.81 -7.66 3.42
N GLN A 91 2.72 -8.00 2.73
CA GLN A 91 1.87 -7.08 1.97
C GLN A 91 0.50 -6.95 2.62
N ILE A 92 -0.21 -5.87 2.31
CA ILE A 92 -1.58 -5.63 2.77
C ILE A 92 -2.49 -5.40 1.58
N TYR A 93 -3.62 -6.10 1.57
CA TYR A 93 -4.59 -6.09 0.48
C TYR A 93 -5.97 -5.66 0.98
N LEU A 94 -6.67 -4.81 0.24
CA LEU A 94 -8.07 -4.47 0.49
C LEU A 94 -8.96 -5.63 0.06
N SER A 95 -9.70 -6.20 1.01
CA SER A 95 -10.59 -7.33 0.75
C SER A 95 -12.06 -6.94 0.71
N LYS A 96 -12.48 -5.97 1.54
CA LYS A 96 -13.89 -5.57 1.66
C LYS A 96 -14.04 -4.08 2.00
N VAL A 97 -15.10 -3.44 1.49
CA VAL A 97 -15.55 -2.11 1.88
C VAL A 97 -17.05 -2.16 2.16
N ASN A 98 -17.47 -1.79 3.37
CA ASN A 98 -18.88 -1.64 3.73
C ASN A 98 -19.23 -0.14 3.72
N ALA A 99 -19.90 0.31 2.66
CA ALA A 99 -20.24 1.71 2.41
C ALA A 99 -21.76 1.98 2.33
N SER A 100 -22.58 1.00 2.73
CA SER A 100 -24.05 1.09 2.76
C SER A 100 -24.61 2.29 3.51
N VAL A 101 -23.92 2.82 4.53
CA VAL A 101 -24.34 4.03 5.25
C VAL A 101 -24.38 5.29 4.35
N PHE A 102 -23.69 5.27 3.20
CA PHE A 102 -23.67 6.33 2.20
C PHE A 102 -24.54 6.00 0.98
N GLY A 103 -25.31 4.91 1.02
CA GLY A 103 -26.11 4.43 -0.12
C GLY A 103 -25.28 3.74 -1.21
N TYR A 104 -24.01 3.44 -0.95
CA TYR A 104 -23.16 2.64 -1.84
C TYR A 104 -23.24 1.15 -1.46
N PRO A 105 -23.01 0.23 -2.41
CA PRO A 105 -23.04 -1.19 -2.10
C PRO A 105 -21.89 -1.61 -1.20
N ASP A 106 -22.17 -2.56 -0.30
CA ASP A 106 -21.10 -3.28 0.38
C ASP A 106 -20.41 -4.18 -0.65
N THR A 107 -19.08 -4.08 -0.71
CA THR A 107 -18.28 -4.58 -1.82
C THR A 107 -17.14 -5.44 -1.30
N ARG A 108 -16.86 -6.57 -1.95
CA ARG A 108 -15.65 -7.39 -1.72
C ARG A 108 -14.84 -7.55 -3.01
N PHE A 109 -13.53 -7.74 -2.87
CA PHE A 109 -12.61 -7.97 -3.98
C PHE A 109 -12.11 -9.41 -3.97
N ASP A 110 -12.09 -10.05 -5.14
CA ASP A 110 -11.64 -11.42 -5.33
C ASP A 110 -10.74 -11.55 -6.59
N PRO A 111 -9.41 -11.72 -6.45
CA PRO A 111 -8.66 -11.69 -5.18
C PRO A 111 -8.66 -10.29 -4.51
N PRO A 112 -8.29 -10.20 -3.21
CA PRO A 112 -8.06 -8.93 -2.53
C PRO A 112 -7.02 -8.04 -3.24
N VAL A 113 -7.25 -6.72 -3.30
CA VAL A 113 -6.45 -5.79 -4.13
C VAL A 113 -5.34 -5.10 -3.36
N ALA A 114 -4.14 -5.01 -3.93
CA ALA A 114 -3.03 -4.26 -3.33
C ALA A 114 -3.32 -2.76 -3.43
N ILE A 115 -3.33 -2.05 -2.28
CA ILE A 115 -3.55 -0.60 -2.22
C ILE A 115 -2.49 0.13 -1.39
N PHE A 116 -1.46 -0.60 -0.95
CA PHE A 116 -0.34 -0.09 -0.17
C PHE A 116 0.95 -0.19 -0.98
N PRO A 117 2.03 0.49 -0.57
CA PRO A 117 3.31 0.36 -1.27
C PRO A 117 3.81 -1.09 -1.21
N HIS A 118 4.24 -1.65 -2.34
CA HIS A 118 4.82 -3.00 -2.45
C HIS A 118 6.36 -2.99 -2.54
N THR A 119 6.95 -1.80 -2.72
CA THR A 119 8.38 -1.54 -2.88
C THR A 119 8.65 -0.08 -2.50
N ASN A 120 9.90 0.25 -2.18
CA ASN A 120 10.37 1.63 -1.96
C ASN A 120 11.04 2.23 -3.21
N ARG A 121 11.11 1.48 -4.32
CA ARG A 121 11.78 1.92 -5.54
C ARG A 121 10.83 2.76 -6.40
N THR A 122 11.18 4.03 -6.57
CA THR A 122 10.46 4.95 -7.46
C THR A 122 10.38 4.42 -8.89
N GLY A 123 9.19 4.50 -9.49
CA GLY A 123 8.88 4.06 -10.84
C GLY A 123 8.39 2.61 -10.92
N ASP A 124 8.50 1.83 -9.84
CA ASP A 124 7.94 0.48 -9.83
C ASP A 124 6.41 0.51 -9.88
N VAL A 125 5.86 -0.46 -10.59
CA VAL A 125 4.43 -0.59 -10.86
C VAL A 125 3.99 -2.02 -10.55
N GLU A 126 2.97 -2.15 -9.72
CA GLU A 126 2.23 -3.39 -9.51
C GLU A 126 0.86 -3.25 -10.16
N VAL A 127 0.47 -4.26 -10.94
CA VAL A 127 -0.84 -4.33 -11.60
C VAL A 127 -1.51 -5.61 -11.16
N MET A 128 -2.75 -5.48 -10.70
CA MET A 128 -3.55 -6.61 -10.25
C MET A 128 -4.95 -6.54 -10.83
N ASP A 129 -5.44 -7.66 -11.33
CA ASP A 129 -6.84 -7.81 -11.77
C ASP A 129 -7.63 -8.49 -10.66
N ALA A 130 -8.83 -7.99 -10.39
CA ALA A 130 -9.77 -8.56 -9.43
C ALA A 130 -11.22 -8.47 -9.92
N ALA A 131 -12.09 -9.23 -9.28
CA ALA A 131 -13.53 -9.09 -9.37
C ALA A 131 -14.04 -8.23 -8.20
N GLU A 132 -14.72 -7.13 -8.50
CA GLU A 132 -15.57 -6.43 -7.56
C GLU A 132 -16.92 -7.15 -7.45
N ILE A 133 -17.26 -7.58 -6.25
CA ILE A 133 -18.49 -8.33 -5.96
C ILE A 133 -19.33 -7.53 -4.98
N ARG A 134 -20.49 -7.07 -5.45
CA ARG A 134 -21.43 -6.26 -4.69
C ARG A 134 -22.45 -7.15 -3.97
N ASP A 135 -22.87 -6.73 -2.80
CA ASP A 135 -23.85 -7.44 -1.97
C ASP A 135 -25.20 -7.66 -2.67
N TRP A 136 -25.67 -6.69 -3.46
CA TRP A 136 -26.93 -6.79 -4.22
C TRP A 136 -26.80 -7.53 -5.56
N ASP A 137 -25.58 -7.75 -6.07
CA ASP A 137 -25.35 -8.48 -7.32
C ASP A 137 -24.07 -9.33 -7.27
N ALA A 138 -24.13 -10.38 -6.48
CA ALA A 138 -23.04 -11.35 -6.40
C ALA A 138 -22.88 -12.22 -7.65
N LYS A 139 -23.85 -12.20 -8.59
CA LYS A 139 -23.85 -13.06 -9.79
C LYS A 139 -23.15 -12.41 -10.97
N ASN A 140 -23.08 -11.09 -11.01
CA ASN A 140 -22.40 -10.33 -12.06
C ASN A 140 -21.21 -9.56 -11.47
N PRO A 141 -20.09 -10.26 -11.16
CA PRO A 141 -18.87 -9.60 -10.70
C PRO A 141 -18.33 -8.63 -11.77
N ILE A 142 -17.86 -7.48 -11.33
CA ILE A 142 -17.33 -6.44 -12.23
C ILE A 142 -15.81 -6.55 -12.25
N ARG A 143 -15.20 -6.58 -13.43
CA ARG A 143 -13.76 -6.69 -13.54
C ARG A 143 -13.10 -5.34 -13.27
N VAL A 144 -12.22 -5.32 -12.28
CA VAL A 144 -11.41 -4.16 -11.91
C VAL A 144 -9.93 -4.47 -12.07
N ARG A 145 -9.19 -3.50 -12.62
CA ARG A 145 -7.74 -3.49 -12.65
C ARG A 145 -7.24 -2.41 -11.71
N VAL A 146 -6.45 -2.81 -10.71
CA VAL A 146 -5.80 -1.91 -9.77
C VAL A 146 -4.33 -1.80 -10.15
N GLN A 147 -3.85 -0.57 -10.32
CA GLN A 147 -2.45 -0.29 -10.57
C GLN A 147 -1.88 0.58 -9.45
N VAL A 148 -0.86 0.09 -8.76
CA VAL A 148 -0.10 0.84 -7.74
C VAL A 148 1.26 1.22 -8.32
N THR A 149 1.54 2.51 -8.39
CA THR A 149 2.82 3.05 -8.89
C THR A 149 3.53 3.80 -7.78
N VAL A 150 4.79 3.46 -7.50
CA VAL A 150 5.62 4.19 -6.54
C VAL A 150 6.14 5.46 -7.22
N LEU A 151 5.73 6.61 -6.72
CA LEU A 151 6.13 7.92 -7.22
C LEU A 151 7.40 8.41 -6.52
N GLN A 152 7.99 9.47 -7.08
CA GLN A 152 9.07 10.18 -6.42
C GLN A 152 8.58 10.71 -5.05
N PRO A 153 9.29 10.41 -3.95
CA PRO A 153 9.03 11.01 -2.65
C PRO A 153 9.01 12.54 -2.74
N LEU A 154 8.02 13.13 -2.08
CA LEU A 154 7.98 14.58 -1.85
C LEU A 154 8.04 14.79 -0.35
N PRO A 155 9.05 15.52 0.18
CA PRO A 155 9.09 15.82 1.60
C PRO A 155 7.83 16.59 1.99
N ILE A 156 7.25 16.21 3.14
CA ILE A 156 6.09 16.86 3.72
C ILE A 156 6.52 17.47 5.05
N THR A 157 6.24 18.76 5.21
CA THR A 157 6.36 19.46 6.49
C THR A 157 4.97 19.54 7.09
N LEU A 158 4.77 18.92 8.26
CA LEU A 158 3.53 18.99 9.04
C LEU A 158 3.77 19.88 10.25
N ALA A 159 3.19 21.09 10.25
CA ALA A 159 3.39 22.08 11.32
C ALA A 159 4.87 22.27 11.71
N GLU A 160 5.34 21.55 12.74
CA GLU A 160 6.69 21.60 13.29
C GLU A 160 7.53 20.33 13.04
N MET A 161 6.94 19.28 12.45
CA MET A 161 7.60 18.01 12.18
C MET A 161 7.92 17.86 10.70
N ARG A 162 9.19 17.61 10.39
CA ARG A 162 9.65 17.20 9.06
C ARG A 162 9.72 15.67 9.03
N ILE A 163 9.07 15.07 8.03
CA ILE A 163 9.14 13.63 7.79
C ILE A 163 10.01 13.42 6.55
N ASP A 164 11.19 12.81 6.73
CA ASP A 164 12.17 12.62 5.65
C ASP A 164 11.96 11.30 4.89
N ASP A 165 11.47 10.26 5.56
CA ASP A 165 11.24 8.94 4.95
C ASP A 165 9.76 8.79 4.56
N ILE A 166 9.45 9.24 3.35
CA ILE A 166 8.10 9.25 2.79
C ILE A 166 8.04 8.39 1.54
N LEU A 167 7.11 7.46 1.50
CA LEU A 167 6.67 6.81 0.27
C LEU A 167 5.45 7.50 -0.28
N ARG A 168 5.49 7.83 -1.57
CA ARG A 168 4.33 8.33 -2.30
C ARG A 168 3.93 7.29 -3.31
N ILE A 169 2.67 6.88 -3.29
CA ILE A 169 2.12 5.97 -4.29
C ILE A 169 0.97 6.64 -5.04
N ARG A 170 0.75 6.17 -6.26
CA ARG A 170 -0.46 6.43 -7.04
C ARG A 170 -1.20 5.11 -7.22
N ILE A 171 -2.49 5.11 -6.91
CA ILE A 171 -3.39 3.97 -7.09
C ILE A 171 -4.38 4.38 -8.18
N ASN A 172 -4.48 3.58 -9.23
CA ASN A 172 -5.44 3.76 -10.32
C ASN A 172 -6.40 2.58 -10.38
N TYR A 173 -7.69 2.83 -10.26
CA TYR A 173 -8.75 1.82 -10.41
C TYR A 173 -9.40 1.97 -11.79
N ALA A 174 -9.22 0.96 -12.64
CA ALA A 174 -9.82 0.90 -13.96
C ALA A 174 -10.86 -0.22 -14.03
N TYR A 175 -12.10 0.15 -14.31
CA TYR A 175 -13.18 -0.80 -14.56
C TYR A 175 -13.12 -1.22 -16.03
N ILE A 176 -13.03 -2.52 -16.27
CA ILE A 176 -12.86 -3.07 -17.62
C ILE A 176 -14.21 -3.09 -18.35
N ASP A 177 -15.29 -3.28 -17.60
CA ASP A 177 -16.65 -3.35 -18.12
C ASP A 177 -17.31 -1.95 -18.13
N PRO A 178 -17.61 -1.36 -19.31
CA PRO A 178 -18.06 0.03 -19.41
C PRO A 178 -19.52 0.27 -19.03
N ASN A 179 -20.31 -0.79 -18.85
CA ASN A 179 -21.75 -0.71 -18.62
C ASN A 179 -22.12 -0.60 -17.14
N GLU A 180 -21.15 -0.76 -16.24
CA GLU A 180 -21.38 -0.76 -14.80
C GLU A 180 -20.86 0.54 -14.18
N LEU A 181 -21.66 1.14 -13.29
CA LEU A 181 -21.23 2.33 -12.56
C LEU A 181 -20.07 1.98 -11.64
N PRO A 182 -18.89 2.61 -11.77
CA PRO A 182 -17.75 2.25 -10.94
C PRO A 182 -17.90 2.74 -9.51
N PHE A 183 -17.46 1.94 -8.53
CA PHE A 183 -17.49 2.31 -7.11
C PHE A 183 -16.23 3.08 -6.68
N LEU A 184 -15.04 2.59 -7.04
CA LEU A 184 -13.74 3.17 -6.67
C LEU A 184 -12.99 3.81 -7.85
N ALA A 185 -13.65 4.08 -8.99
CA ALA A 185 -12.94 4.56 -10.17
C ALA A 185 -12.18 5.86 -9.93
N GLY A 186 -11.03 5.93 -10.59
CA GLY A 186 -10.19 7.11 -10.67
C GLY A 186 -8.79 6.88 -10.13
N GLU A 187 -8.11 8.00 -9.92
CA GLU A 187 -6.74 8.04 -9.43
C GLU A 187 -6.74 8.51 -7.98
N SER A 188 -5.95 7.87 -7.12
CA SER A 188 -5.62 8.42 -5.82
C SER A 188 -4.11 8.42 -5.62
N GLU A 189 -3.60 9.38 -4.84
CA GLU A 189 -2.20 9.43 -4.43
C GLU A 189 -2.12 9.47 -2.92
N TRP A 190 -1.34 8.57 -2.34
CA TRP A 190 -1.24 8.39 -0.90
C TRP A 190 0.22 8.55 -0.50
N TRP A 191 0.48 9.25 0.61
CA TRP A 191 1.81 9.45 1.17
C TRP A 191 1.89 8.76 2.52
N PHE A 192 2.90 7.92 2.69
CA PHE A 192 3.14 7.15 3.90
C PHE A 192 4.46 7.52 4.52
N GLY A 193 4.47 7.72 5.84
CA GLY A 193 5.70 7.89 6.61
C GLY A 193 6.12 6.59 7.23
N LYS A 194 7.41 6.28 7.18
CA LYS A 194 7.96 5.14 7.90
C LYS A 194 7.65 5.27 9.40
N ASN A 195 7.08 4.21 9.98
CA ASN A 195 6.57 4.11 11.36
C ASN A 195 5.45 5.10 11.73
N ILE A 196 4.85 5.79 10.75
CA ILE A 196 3.78 6.76 10.97
C ILE A 196 2.47 6.27 10.34
N GLY A 197 2.53 5.66 9.15
CA GLY A 197 1.32 5.33 8.40
C GLY A 197 0.98 6.39 7.35
N LEU A 198 -0.31 6.50 7.02
CA LEU A 198 -0.82 7.44 6.03
C LEU A 198 -0.73 8.90 6.54
N ILE A 199 0.06 9.73 5.87
CA ILE A 199 0.27 11.15 6.19
C ILE A 199 -0.60 12.07 5.35
N ARG A 200 -0.83 11.71 4.09
CA ARG A 200 -1.56 12.56 3.14
C ARG A 200 -2.26 11.66 2.16
N TYR A 201 -3.41 12.10 1.68
CA TYR A 201 -4.04 11.49 0.53
C TYR A 201 -4.59 12.56 -0.40
N ARG A 202 -4.64 12.21 -1.68
CA ARG A 202 -5.35 12.91 -2.72
C ARG A 202 -6.23 11.89 -3.41
N ILE A 203 -7.52 12.16 -3.50
CA ILE A 203 -8.45 11.28 -4.20
C ILE A 203 -9.00 12.09 -5.35
N GLY A 204 -8.57 11.73 -6.55
CA GLY A 204 -9.19 12.10 -7.81
C GLY A 204 -10.16 11.00 -8.19
N SER A 205 -11.22 10.84 -7.39
CA SER A 205 -12.29 9.92 -7.75
C SER A 205 -13.25 10.61 -8.70
N THR A 206 -13.70 9.86 -9.70
CA THR A 206 -14.90 10.18 -10.47
C THR A 206 -16.09 9.46 -9.84
N LEU A 207 -16.46 9.79 -8.60
CA LEU A 207 -17.85 9.60 -8.19
C LEU A 207 -18.66 10.61 -9.04
N TYR A 208 -19.18 10.15 -10.18
CA TYR A 208 -19.99 10.96 -11.11
C TYR A 208 -19.28 12.17 -11.76
N GLY A 209 -17.95 12.12 -11.95
CA GLY A 209 -17.27 13.00 -12.90
C GLY A 209 -16.67 14.31 -12.38
N GLU A 210 -16.81 14.69 -11.10
CA GLU A 210 -15.97 15.75 -10.51
C GLU A 210 -16.00 15.78 -8.96
N LEU A 211 -14.86 15.50 -8.32
CA LEU A 211 -14.19 16.40 -7.37
C LEU A 211 -12.81 15.85 -6.96
N VAL A 212 -11.80 16.71 -7.08
CA VAL A 212 -10.43 16.49 -6.63
C VAL A 212 -10.33 16.91 -5.17
N PHE A 213 -10.22 15.94 -4.26
CA PHE A 213 -9.97 16.21 -2.85
C PHE A 213 -8.50 15.95 -2.53
N SER A 214 -7.81 16.92 -1.95
CA SER A 214 -6.49 16.74 -1.33
C SER A 214 -6.62 17.05 0.14
N SER A 215 -6.07 16.19 0.98
CA SER A 215 -6.15 16.35 2.43
C SER A 215 -4.85 15.90 3.07
N THR A 216 -4.45 16.59 4.13
CA THR A 216 -3.20 16.35 4.83
C THR A 216 -3.52 15.98 6.28
N MET A 217 -2.74 15.07 6.84
CA MET A 217 -2.88 14.69 8.24
C MET A 217 -2.67 15.91 9.12
N ALA A 218 -3.69 16.25 9.91
CA ALA A 218 -3.66 17.35 10.87
C ALA A 218 -3.14 16.90 12.23
N GLY A 219 -3.19 15.59 12.52
CA GLY A 219 -2.65 15.02 13.74
C GLY A 219 -2.50 13.51 13.65
N PHE A 220 -1.46 13.01 14.31
CA PHE A 220 -1.25 11.59 14.58
C PHE A 220 -1.37 11.38 16.08
N VAL A 221 -2.19 10.42 16.49
CA VAL A 221 -2.24 10.03 17.90
C VAL A 221 -2.09 8.53 17.97
N VAL A 222 -0.89 8.11 18.37
CA VAL A 222 -0.70 6.76 18.92
C VAL A 222 -1.25 6.83 20.34
N GLN A 223 -2.36 6.15 20.60
CA GLN A 223 -2.75 5.92 21.98
C GLN A 223 -1.90 4.80 22.58
N GLN A 224 -1.37 5.19 23.75
CA GLN A 224 -0.71 4.51 24.86
C GLN A 224 -0.80 2.99 24.95
#